data_AF-A0AA37LP38-F1
#
_entry.id   AF-A0AA37LP38-F1
#
_cell.length_a   1.000
_cell.length_b   1.000
_cell.length_c   1.000
_cell.angle_alpha   90.00
_cell.angle_beta   90.00
_cell.angle_gamma   90.00
#
_symmetry.space_group_name_H-M   'P 1'
#
loop_
_entity.id
_entity.type
_entity.pdbx_description
1 polymer ?
#
loop_
_entity_poly.entity_id
_entity_poly.type
_entity_poly.pdbx_seq_one_letter_code
_entity_poly.pdbx_strand_id
1 'polypeptide(L)'
;MTSKRLAARPLPDTNPGGDWVHLSASEQHNAAPADFESMPERIVRITADEKDLTKFYNIKFSPTRSHRLERYYKEELESLFKAPFDTYSQEDKVDFLLLRNYLRKNIRVLLLDRQRDEQVKPVLPFAQALVDICEARQNMAPLTARRQP
;
A
#
# COMPACT_ATOMS: atom_id res chain seq x y z
N MET A 1 10.29 -67.55 24.96
CA MET A 1 9.91 -67.93 23.59
C MET A 1 8.74 -67.02 23.22
N THR A 2 8.79 -66.05 22.31
CA THR A 2 9.59 -65.93 21.09
C THR A 2 9.64 -64.45 20.71
N SER A 3 10.85 -63.88 20.62
CA SER A 3 11.09 -62.52 20.12
C SER A 3 10.74 -62.44 18.64
N LYS A 4 9.83 -61.53 18.26
CA LYS A 4 9.62 -61.16 16.85
C LYS A 4 10.54 -59.97 16.54
N ARG A 5 11.66 -60.24 15.88
CA ARG A 5 12.49 -59.23 15.22
C ARG A 5 11.71 -58.65 14.04
N LEU A 6 11.46 -57.35 14.04
CA LEU A 6 11.02 -56.60 12.86
C LEU A 6 12.24 -55.92 12.22
N ALA A 7 12.32 -56.05 10.90
CA ALA A 7 13.48 -55.75 10.07
C ALA A 7 13.88 -54.27 10.10
N ALA A 8 15.19 -54.04 9.95
CA ALA A 8 15.81 -52.73 9.87
C ALA A 8 15.27 -51.93 8.66
N ARG A 9 14.98 -50.66 8.92
CA ARG A 9 14.63 -49.62 7.94
C ARG A 9 15.89 -49.29 7.12
N PRO A 10 15.87 -49.30 5.77
CA PRO A 10 17.03 -48.87 5.01
C PRO A 10 17.20 -47.35 5.16
N LEU A 11 18.44 -46.90 5.35
CA LEU A 11 18.81 -45.49 5.23
C LEU A 11 18.61 -45.03 3.78
N PRO A 12 18.19 -43.78 3.54
CA PRO A 12 18.15 -43.23 2.19
C PRO A 12 19.57 -42.95 1.70
N ASP A 13 19.86 -43.37 0.47
CA ASP A 13 21.09 -43.07 -0.22
C ASP A 13 21.26 -41.56 -0.37
N THR A 14 22.37 -41.05 0.15
CA THR A 14 22.87 -39.71 -0.11
C THR A 14 23.29 -39.60 -1.58
N ASN A 15 22.52 -38.86 -2.39
CA ASN A 15 23.02 -38.29 -3.64
C ASN A 15 22.91 -36.75 -3.57
N PRO A 16 24.04 -36.01 -3.69
CA PRO A 16 24.05 -34.55 -3.63
C PRO A 16 23.85 -34.01 -5.04
N GLY A 17 22.60 -33.74 -5.40
CA GLY A 17 22.26 -33.08 -6.66
C GLY A 17 20.91 -32.43 -6.47
N GLY A 18 20.92 -31.11 -6.23
CA GLY A 18 19.74 -30.34 -5.88
C GLY A 18 18.63 -30.48 -6.91
N ASP A 19 17.53 -31.08 -6.49
CA ASP A 19 16.26 -31.05 -7.18
C ASP A 19 15.20 -30.77 -6.12
N TRP A 20 15.07 -29.50 -5.77
CA TRP A 20 14.12 -29.02 -4.78
C TRP A 20 13.01 -28.23 -5.49
N VAL A 21 11.84 -28.88 -5.52
CA VAL A 21 10.51 -28.27 -5.46
C VAL A 21 10.06 -27.50 -6.71
N HIS A 22 9.45 -28.20 -7.66
CA HIS A 22 8.41 -27.60 -8.50
C HIS A 22 7.13 -27.43 -7.65
N LEU A 23 7.11 -26.42 -6.77
CA LEU A 23 5.87 -25.92 -6.18
C LEU A 23 5.22 -25.12 -7.29
N SER A 24 4.24 -25.74 -7.94
CA SER A 24 3.18 -25.11 -8.74
C SER A 24 3.31 -23.59 -8.86
N ALA A 25 4.13 -23.14 -9.80
CA ALA A 25 3.95 -21.85 -10.39
C ALA A 25 2.65 -21.98 -11.20
N SER A 26 1.56 -21.48 -10.65
CA SER A 26 0.39 -21.07 -11.43
C SER A 26 0.79 -19.88 -12.31
N GLU A 27 1.76 -20.08 -13.21
CA GLU A 27 1.99 -19.23 -14.37
C GLU A 27 0.91 -19.56 -15.39
N GLN A 28 -0.31 -19.15 -15.08
CA GLN A 28 -1.33 -18.91 -16.08
C GLN A 28 -1.47 -17.40 -16.17
N HIS A 29 -0.44 -16.77 -16.76
CA HIS A 29 -0.62 -15.50 -17.45
C HIS A 29 -1.58 -15.75 -18.60
N ASN A 30 -2.88 -15.74 -18.30
CA ASN A 30 -3.90 -15.64 -19.31
C ASN A 30 -3.75 -14.24 -19.91
N ALA A 31 -3.17 -14.18 -21.12
CA ALA A 31 -3.07 -12.94 -21.87
C ALA A 31 -4.49 -12.50 -22.28
N ALA A 32 -5.13 -11.74 -21.40
CA ALA A 32 -6.32 -10.94 -21.68
C ALA A 32 -5.89 -9.52 -22.11
N PRO A 33 -6.72 -8.77 -22.85
CA PRO A 33 -6.28 -7.77 -23.81
C PRO A 33 -5.43 -6.66 -23.18
N ALA A 34 -4.46 -6.18 -23.94
CA ALA A 34 -3.31 -5.36 -23.58
C ALA A 34 -3.58 -3.96 -22.97
N ASP A 35 -4.77 -3.69 -22.44
CA ASP A 35 -5.19 -2.35 -22.00
C ASP A 35 -5.45 -2.23 -20.47
N PHE A 36 -5.52 -3.33 -19.72
CA PHE A 36 -5.80 -3.28 -18.26
C PHE A 36 -4.70 -3.95 -17.42
N GLU A 37 -4.10 -3.17 -16.52
CA GLU A 37 -3.17 -3.59 -15.47
C GLU A 37 -3.77 -4.73 -14.62
N SER A 38 -2.97 -5.76 -14.30
CA SER A 38 -3.40 -6.86 -13.43
C SER A 38 -3.63 -6.38 -11.98
N MET A 39 -4.44 -7.09 -11.19
CA MET A 39 -4.68 -6.69 -9.79
C MET A 39 -3.42 -6.71 -8.93
N PRO A 40 -2.52 -7.71 -9.02
CA PRO A 40 -1.27 -7.71 -8.28
C PRO A 40 -0.37 -6.52 -8.64
N GLU A 41 -0.22 -6.20 -9.93
CA GLU A 41 0.55 -5.04 -10.39
C GLU A 41 -0.02 -3.73 -9.84
N ARG A 42 -1.35 -3.58 -9.89
CA ARG A 42 -2.04 -2.43 -9.34
C ARG A 42 -1.80 -2.26 -7.84
N ILE A 43 -1.81 -3.35 -7.07
CA ILE A 43 -1.51 -3.30 -5.63
C ILE A 43 -0.07 -2.83 -5.40
N VAL A 44 0.90 -3.38 -6.16
CA VAL A 44 2.31 -2.98 -6.05
C VAL A 44 2.49 -1.50 -6.38
N ARG A 45 1.88 -1.02 -7.46
CA ARG A 45 1.93 0.39 -7.84
C ARG A 45 1.32 1.28 -6.76
N ILE A 46 0.10 0.98 -6.32
CA ILE A 46 -0.62 1.80 -5.32
C ILE A 46 0.16 1.88 -4.01
N THR A 47 0.74 0.76 -3.56
CA THR A 47 1.51 0.71 -2.31
C THR A 47 2.84 1.46 -2.41
N ALA A 48 3.50 1.42 -3.56
CA ALA A 48 4.70 2.21 -3.84
C ALA A 48 4.37 3.72 -3.85
N ASP A 49 3.35 4.12 -4.60
CA ASP A 49 2.91 5.50 -4.71
C ASP A 49 2.45 6.06 -3.35
N GLU A 50 1.70 5.27 -2.57
CA GLU A 50 1.30 5.64 -1.21
C GLU A 50 2.52 5.85 -0.29
N LYS A 51 3.52 4.98 -0.38
CA LYS A 51 4.76 5.11 0.40
C LYS A 51 5.50 6.40 0.05
N ASP A 52 5.58 6.74 -1.23
CA ASP A 52 6.25 7.95 -1.68
C ASP A 52 5.47 9.21 -1.28
N LEU A 53 4.14 9.20 -1.43
CA LEU A 53 3.28 10.29 -0.98
C LEU A 53 3.36 10.51 0.53
N THR A 54 3.33 9.43 1.33
CA THR A 54 3.42 9.53 2.79
C THR A 54 4.80 9.97 3.26
N LYS A 55 5.87 9.61 2.52
CA LYS A 55 7.24 10.07 2.78
C LYS A 55 7.41 11.55 2.45
N PHE A 56 6.86 12.01 1.32
CA PHE A 56 6.93 13.40 0.90
C PHE A 56 6.08 14.30 1.82
N TYR A 57 4.80 13.94 2.01
CA TYR A 57 3.88 14.62 2.93
C TYR A 57 3.97 14.02 4.34
N ASN A 58 5.07 14.27 5.02
CA ASN A 58 5.35 13.68 6.34
C ASN A 58 4.67 14.40 7.54
N ILE A 59 4.07 15.57 7.33
CA ILE A 59 3.45 16.38 8.38
C ILE A 59 2.01 15.93 8.61
N LYS A 60 1.71 15.18 9.67
CA LYS A 60 0.37 14.61 9.90
C LYS A 60 -0.73 15.67 10.07
N PHE A 61 -0.43 16.76 10.78
CA PHE A 61 -1.36 17.88 11.05
C PHE A 61 -1.53 18.83 9.84
N SER A 62 -0.87 18.54 8.71
CA SER A 62 -0.99 19.35 7.50
C SER A 62 -2.34 19.11 6.83
N PRO A 63 -3.16 20.17 6.60
CA PRO A 63 -4.37 20.03 5.81
C PRO A 63 -4.04 19.66 4.36
N THR A 64 -2.95 20.22 3.81
CA THR A 64 -2.45 19.94 2.45
C THR A 64 -2.19 18.45 2.27
N ARG A 65 -1.48 17.81 3.22
CA ARG A 65 -1.25 16.36 3.23
C ARG A 65 -2.56 15.58 3.16
N SER A 66 -3.48 15.86 4.09
CA SER A 66 -4.74 15.11 4.21
C SER A 66 -5.58 15.23 2.95
N HIS A 67 -5.65 16.42 2.33
CA HIS A 67 -6.35 16.61 1.06
C HIS A 67 -5.68 15.89 -0.12
N ARG A 68 -4.34 15.89 -0.18
CA ARG A 68 -3.61 15.21 -1.27
C ARG A 68 -3.78 13.70 -1.21
N LEU A 69 -3.64 13.09 -0.03
CA LEU A 69 -3.86 11.65 0.16
C LEU A 69 -5.32 11.26 -0.09
N GLU A 70 -6.28 12.06 0.43
CA GLU A 70 -7.70 11.80 0.20
C GLU A 70 -8.04 11.81 -1.29
N ARG A 71 -7.50 12.77 -2.04
CA ARG A 71 -7.69 12.85 -3.50
C ARG A 71 -7.09 11.63 -4.20
N TYR A 72 -5.85 11.28 -3.88
CA TYR A 72 -5.18 10.10 -4.45
C TYR A 72 -5.99 8.82 -4.24
N TYR A 73 -6.42 8.54 -3.00
CA TYR A 73 -7.22 7.33 -2.73
C TYR A 73 -8.59 7.35 -3.44
N LYS A 74 -9.20 8.52 -3.63
CA LYS A 74 -10.45 8.65 -4.39
C LYS A 74 -10.24 8.38 -5.88
N GLU A 75 -9.19 8.95 -6.47
CA GLU A 75 -8.82 8.73 -7.86
C GLU A 75 -8.51 7.24 -8.14
N GLU A 76 -7.76 6.58 -7.26
CA GLU A 76 -7.49 5.13 -7.38
C GLU A 76 -8.75 4.29 -7.17
N LEU A 77 -9.64 4.68 -6.26
CA LEU A 77 -10.91 3.99 -6.04
C LEU A 77 -11.83 4.11 -7.27
N GLU A 78 -11.90 5.30 -7.87
CA GLU A 78 -12.65 5.54 -9.12
C GLU A 78 -12.05 4.76 -10.29
N SER A 79 -10.71 4.71 -10.39
CA SER A 79 -10.02 3.89 -11.39
C SER A 79 -10.32 2.40 -11.19
N LEU A 80 -10.34 1.93 -9.94
CA LEU A 80 -10.66 0.56 -9.58
C LEU A 80 -12.09 0.19 -10.03
N PHE A 81 -13.08 1.07 -9.85
CA PHE A 81 -14.45 0.82 -10.31
C PHE A 81 -14.62 0.76 -11.83
N LYS A 82 -13.67 1.30 -12.61
CA LYS A 82 -13.67 1.21 -14.08
C LYS A 82 -13.07 -0.10 -14.60
N ALA A 83 -12.42 -0.86 -13.73
CA ALA A 83 -11.75 -2.09 -14.10
C ALA A 83 -12.77 -3.22 -14.36
N PRO A 84 -12.49 -4.17 -15.28
CA PRO A 84 -13.45 -5.20 -15.68
C PRO A 84 -13.55 -6.32 -14.63
N PHE A 85 -14.32 -6.06 -13.56
CA PHE A 85 -14.44 -6.98 -12.42
C PHE A 85 -14.93 -8.38 -12.82
N ASP A 86 -15.88 -8.48 -13.75
CA ASP A 86 -16.48 -9.76 -14.11
C ASP A 86 -15.51 -10.70 -14.84
N THR A 87 -14.54 -10.13 -15.57
CA THR A 87 -13.55 -10.89 -16.35
C THR A 87 -12.39 -11.43 -15.50
N TYR A 88 -12.28 -11.00 -14.25
CA TYR A 88 -11.20 -11.40 -13.36
C TYR A 88 -11.31 -12.84 -12.87
N SER A 89 -10.14 -13.43 -12.59
CA SER A 89 -10.02 -14.70 -11.90
C SER A 89 -10.59 -14.61 -10.47
N GLN A 90 -10.80 -15.74 -9.81
CA GLN A 90 -11.31 -15.72 -8.43
C GLN A 90 -10.31 -15.05 -7.47
N GLU A 91 -9.02 -15.24 -7.67
CA GLU A 91 -7.95 -14.62 -6.87
C GLU A 91 -7.97 -13.10 -7.07
N ASP A 92 -7.97 -12.63 -8.33
CA ASP A 92 -8.04 -11.21 -8.67
C ASP A 92 -9.31 -10.52 -8.13
N LYS A 93 -10.45 -11.23 -8.09
CA LYS A 93 -11.70 -10.73 -7.50
C LYS A 93 -11.59 -10.54 -6.00
N VAL A 94 -10.89 -11.43 -5.30
CA VAL A 94 -10.62 -11.28 -3.86
C VAL A 94 -9.71 -10.07 -3.64
N ASP A 95 -8.63 -9.96 -4.40
CA ASP A 95 -7.67 -8.85 -4.32
C ASP A 95 -8.33 -7.49 -4.60
N PHE A 96 -9.21 -7.43 -5.60
CA PHE A 96 -10.04 -6.25 -5.88
C PHE A 96 -10.85 -5.82 -4.66
N LEU A 97 -11.53 -6.76 -3.99
CA LEU A 97 -12.37 -6.48 -2.84
C LEU A 97 -11.54 -6.00 -1.64
N LEU A 98 -10.37 -6.61 -1.42
CA LEU A 98 -9.44 -6.21 -0.38
C LEU A 98 -8.89 -4.81 -0.62
N LEU A 99 -8.43 -4.51 -1.84
CA LEU A 99 -7.92 -3.20 -2.24
C LEU A 99 -9.01 -2.12 -2.10
N ARG A 100 -10.24 -2.41 -2.55
CA ARG A 100 -11.38 -1.50 -2.40
C ARG A 100 -11.65 -1.17 -0.93
N ASN A 101 -11.65 -2.17 -0.06
CA ASN A 101 -11.88 -1.98 1.37
C ASN A 101 -10.73 -1.20 2.02
N TYR A 102 -9.50 -1.48 1.61
CA TYR A 102 -8.30 -0.76 2.05
C TYR A 102 -8.38 0.74 1.73
N LEU A 103 -8.65 1.09 0.46
CA LEU A 103 -8.78 2.49 0.03
C LEU A 103 -9.89 3.23 0.79
N ARG A 104 -11.08 2.61 0.94
CA ARG A 104 -12.20 3.19 1.69
C ARG A 104 -11.86 3.42 3.16
N LYS A 105 -11.18 2.46 3.79
CA LYS A 105 -10.72 2.59 5.18
C LYS A 105 -9.76 3.78 5.30
N ASN A 106 -8.78 3.91 4.43
CA ASN A 106 -7.79 4.99 4.51
C ASN A 106 -8.43 6.37 4.31
N ILE A 107 -9.38 6.51 3.39
CA ILE A 107 -10.18 7.74 3.24
C ILE A 107 -10.91 8.07 4.55
N ARG A 108 -11.53 7.06 5.20
CA ARG A 108 -12.24 7.25 6.47
C ARG A 108 -11.29 7.66 7.60
N VAL A 109 -10.10 7.07 7.68
CA VAL A 109 -9.08 7.42 8.67
C VAL A 109 -8.65 8.88 8.51
N LEU A 110 -8.36 9.34 7.27
CA LEU A 110 -8.01 10.73 7.02
C LEU A 110 -9.11 11.71 7.45
N LEU A 111 -10.37 11.36 7.24
CA LEU A 111 -11.49 12.20 7.66
C LEU A 111 -11.63 12.27 9.19
N LEU A 112 -11.40 11.17 9.89
CA LEU A 112 -11.38 11.15 11.35
C LEU A 112 -10.18 11.93 11.92
N ASP A 113 -9.02 11.83 11.28
CA ASP A 113 -7.84 12.59 11.67
C ASP A 113 -8.08 14.10 11.53
N ARG A 114 -8.67 14.53 10.40
CA ARG A 114 -9.05 15.94 10.20
C ARG A 114 -10.02 16.45 11.28
N GLN A 115 -11.04 15.65 11.62
CA GLN A 115 -11.98 16.00 12.69
C GLN A 115 -11.27 16.14 14.05
N ARG A 116 -10.31 15.27 14.34
CA ARG A 116 -9.50 15.36 15.55
C ARG A 116 -8.64 16.63 15.55
N ASP A 117 -8.02 16.94 14.42
CA ASP A 117 -7.16 18.12 14.30
C ASP A 117 -7.94 19.42 14.50
N GLU A 118 -9.18 19.49 13.98
CA GLU A 118 -10.10 20.61 14.22
C GLU A 118 -10.45 20.78 15.69
N GLN A 119 -10.68 19.68 16.42
CA GLN A 119 -10.97 19.72 17.86
C GLN A 119 -9.78 20.18 18.70
N VAL A 120 -8.55 19.86 18.27
CA VAL A 120 -7.32 20.20 19.00
C VAL A 120 -6.82 21.61 18.67
N LYS A 121 -7.22 22.17 17.51
CA LYS A 121 -6.82 23.51 17.05
C LYS A 121 -6.92 24.63 18.10
N PRO A 122 -7.97 24.72 18.94
CA PRO A 122 -8.07 25.76 19.98
C PRO A 122 -6.99 25.66 21.06
N VAL A 123 -6.50 24.45 21.33
CA VAL A 123 -5.47 24.18 22.35
C VAL A 123 -4.07 24.47 21.81
N LEU A 124 -3.88 24.35 20.49
CA LEU A 124 -2.59 24.54 19.81
C LEU A 124 -2.66 25.66 18.74
N PRO A 125 -2.85 26.93 19.15
CA PRO A 125 -3.04 28.04 18.20
C PRO A 125 -1.80 28.31 17.32
N PHE A 126 -0.62 27.85 17.74
CA PHE A 126 0.64 27.99 16.99
C PHE A 126 0.88 26.85 15.98
N ALA A 127 0.10 25.77 16.02
CA ALA A 127 0.36 24.59 15.19
C ALA A 127 0.31 24.91 13.70
N GLN A 128 -0.63 25.76 13.27
CA GLN A 128 -0.75 26.16 11.87
C GLN A 128 0.51 26.86 11.36
N ALA A 129 1.08 27.79 12.15
CA ALA A 129 2.30 28.50 11.75
C ALA A 129 3.50 27.55 11.56
N LEU A 130 3.61 26.50 12.39
CA LEU A 130 4.64 25.48 12.23
C LEU A 130 4.40 24.62 10.98
N VAL A 131 3.15 24.26 10.71
CA VAL A 131 2.76 23.54 9.48
C VAL A 131 3.15 24.35 8.25
N ASP A 132 2.81 25.65 8.21
CA ASP A 132 3.09 26.52 7.07
C ASP A 132 4.60 26.62 6.78
N ILE A 133 5.43 26.74 7.82
CA ILE A 133 6.90 26.76 7.67
C ILE A 133 7.42 25.42 7.13
N CYS A 134 6.91 24.31 7.65
CA CYS A 134 7.31 22.98 7.21
C CYS A 134 6.87 22.70 5.77
N GLU A 135 5.66 23.12 5.38
CA GLU A 135 5.16 23.02 4.00
C GLU A 135 5.97 23.89 3.04
N ALA A 136 6.33 25.13 3.44
CA ALA A 136 7.19 25.99 2.64
C ALA A 136 8.56 25.35 2.37
N ARG A 137 9.13 24.66 3.37
CA ARG A 137 10.38 23.89 3.21
C ARG A 137 10.21 22.70 2.27
N GLN A 138 9.11 21.94 2.40
CA GLN A 138 8.82 20.80 1.51
C GLN A 138 8.70 21.24 0.04
N ASN A 139 8.08 22.39 -0.21
CA ASN A 139 7.89 22.94 -1.55
C ASN A 139 9.10 23.70 -2.10
N MET A 140 10.24 23.72 -1.37
CA MET A 140 11.43 24.50 -1.72
C MET A 140 11.11 25.98 -2.00
N ALA A 141 10.15 26.55 -1.26
CA ALA A 141 9.78 27.95 -1.44
C ALA A 141 11.01 28.85 -1.20
N PRO A 142 11.24 29.86 -2.06
CA PRO A 142 12.41 30.73 -1.92
C PRO A 142 12.34 31.44 -0.58
N LEU A 143 13.37 31.23 0.25
CA LEU A 143 13.52 31.91 1.52
C LEU A 143 13.95 33.35 1.24
N THR A 144 13.01 34.29 1.19
CA THR A 144 13.35 35.71 1.25
C THR A 144 13.93 36.01 2.63
N ALA A 145 15.25 36.04 2.74
CA ALA A 145 15.92 36.57 3.92
C ALA A 145 15.46 38.03 4.09
N ARG A 146 14.70 38.31 5.15
CA ARG A 146 14.36 39.69 5.51
C ARG A 146 15.68 40.37 5.87
N ARG A 147 16.20 41.19 4.95
CA ARG A 147 17.34 42.08 5.18
C ARG A 147 16.95 42.99 6.33
N GLN A 148 17.48 42.75 7.52
CA GLN A 148 17.30 43.64 8.65
C GLN A 148 18.07 44.94 8.35
N PRO A 149 17.46 46.12 8.58
CA PRO A 149 18.12 47.41 8.39
C PRO A 149 19.24 47.63 9.41
#